data_AF-A0A3B0Z148-F1
#
_entry.id   AF-A0A3B0Z148-F1
#
_cell.length_a   1.000
_cell.length_b   1.000
_cell.length_c   1.000
_cell.angle_alpha   90.00
_cell.angle_beta   90.00
_cell.angle_gamma   90.00
#
_symmetry.space_group_name_H-M   'P 1'
#
loop_
_entity.id
_entity.type
_entity.pdbx_description
1 polymer ?
#
loop_
_entity_poly.entity_id
_entity_poly.type
_entity_poly.pdbx_seq_one_letter_code
_entity_poly.pdbx_strand_id
1 'polypeptide(L)' 'MHFRKNIGTLDMVLRIGLSAAAIYAGFIDTDIINDALSSVVVGIIGALNLVVALIRFCPLYAVAGINTNAID' A
#
# COMPACT_ATOMS: atom_id res chain seq x y z
N MET A 1 4.86 10.75 -22.12
CA MET A 1 4.93 10.82 -20.64
C MET A 1 5.88 9.74 -20.16
N HIS A 2 7.01 10.14 -19.57
CA HIS A 2 7.98 9.19 -19.04
C HIS A 2 7.45 8.74 -17.67
N PHE A 3 6.96 7.51 -17.55
CA PHE A 3 6.55 6.93 -16.25
C PHE A 3 7.81 6.72 -15.40
N ARG A 4 8.23 7.76 -14.67
CA ARG A 4 9.36 7.71 -13.75
C ARG A 4 8.86 7.14 -12.42
N LYS A 5 9.40 5.98 -12.03
CA LYS A 5 9.16 5.38 -10.71
C LYS A 5 9.79 6.28 -9.65
N ASN A 6 8.96 6.89 -8.83
CA ASN A 6 9.34 7.90 -7.86
C ASN A 6 9.21 7.43 -6.40
N ILE A 7 8.57 6.27 -6.20
CA ILE A 7 8.58 5.56 -4.91
C ILE A 7 9.86 4.72 -4.87
N GLY A 8 10.73 5.01 -3.90
CA GLY A 8 11.87 4.17 -3.58
C GLY A 8 11.45 2.82 -3.02
N THR A 9 12.33 1.83 -3.15
CA THR A 9 12.06 0.44 -2.75
C THR A 9 11.67 0.34 -1.27
N LEU A 10 12.21 1.21 -0.40
CA LEU A 10 11.88 1.26 1.03
C LEU A 10 10.39 1.58 1.27
N ASP A 11 9.89 2.68 0.69
CA ASP A 11 8.49 3.09 0.82
C ASP A 11 7.52 2.05 0.24
N MET A 12 7.90 1.43 -0.88
CA MET A 12 7.11 0.34 -1.46
C MET A 12 7.06 -0.86 -0.51
N VAL A 13 8.20 -1.26 0.08
CA VAL A 13 8.27 -2.41 0.99
C VAL A 13 7.46 -2.14 2.26
N LEU A 14 7.58 -0.95 2.85
CA LEU A 14 6.78 -0.57 4.03
C LEU A 14 5.29 -0.60 3.72
N ARG A 15 4.89 -0.04 2.58
CA ARG A 15 3.48 0.03 2.17
C ARG A 15 2.92 -1.35 1.82
N ILE A 16 3.72 -2.23 1.20
CA ILE A 16 3.37 -3.63 0.97
C ILE A 16 3.26 -4.38 2.29
N GLY A 17 4.19 -4.17 3.22
CA GLY A 17 4.18 -4.80 4.54
C GLY A 17 2.92 -4.43 5.33
N LEU A 18 2.56 -3.15 5.36
CA LEU A 18 1.35 -2.67 6.01
C LEU A 18 0.08 -3.22 5.33
N SER A 19 0.05 -3.23 4.00
CA SER A 19 -1.06 -3.79 3.23
C SER A 19 -1.24 -5.30 3.49
N ALA A 20 -0.14 -6.05 3.52
CA ALA A 20 -0.14 -7.48 3.82
C ALA A 20 -0.64 -7.76 5.25
N ALA A 21 -0.20 -6.96 6.22
CA ALA A 21 -0.69 -7.05 7.60
C ALA A 21 -2.20 -6.75 7.70
N ALA A 22 -2.69 -5.73 6.99
CA ALA A 22 -4.11 -5.39 6.95
C ALA A 22 -4.96 -6.49 6.29
N ILE A 23 -4.48 -7.09 5.20
CA ILE A 23 -5.15 -8.23 4.55
C ILE A 23 -5.15 -9.44 5.48
N TYR A 24 -4.03 -9.72 6.16
CA TYR A 24 -3.94 -10.82 7.12
C TYR A 24 -4.96 -10.65 8.25
N ALA A 25 -5.01 -9.47 8.88
CA ALA A 25 -5.96 -9.19 9.96
C ALA A 25 -7.43 -9.12 9.51
N GLY A 26 -7.71 -8.78 8.25
CA GLY A 26 -9.07 -8.64 7.72
C GLY A 26 -9.65 -9.89 7.04
N PHE A 27 -8.81 -10.78 6.51
CA PHE A 27 -9.25 -11.95 5.74
C PHE A 27 -8.73 -13.29 6.25
N ILE A 28 -7.56 -13.32 6.91
CA ILE A 28 -6.96 -14.58 7.39
C ILE A 28 -7.30 -14.81 8.85
N ASP A 29 -7.15 -13.77 9.67
CA ASP A 29 -7.37 -13.84 11.11
C ASP A 29 -8.61 -13.03 11.50
N THR A 30 -9.78 -13.60 11.19
CA THR A 30 -11.09 -12.99 11.50
C THR A 30 -11.40 -12.96 12.99
N ASP A 31 -10.54 -13.53 13.84
CA ASP A 31 -10.67 -13.45 15.30
C ASP A 31 -10.19 -12.07 15.83
N ILE A 32 -9.28 -11.41 15.10
CA ILE A 32 -8.76 -10.07 15.44
C ILE A 32 -9.88 -9.02 15.32
N ILE A 33 -10.76 -9.18 14.34
CA ILE A 33 -11.89 -8.27 14.09
C ILE A 33 -13.18 -9.08 14.15
N ASN A 34 -13.82 -9.07 15.33
CA ASN A 34 -15.04 -9.84 15.59
C ASN A 34 -16.24 -9.39 14.72
N ASP A 35 -16.23 -8.13 14.25
CA ASP A 35 -17.24 -7.58 13.35
C ASP A 35 -16.95 -7.93 11.88
N ALA A 36 -17.79 -8.78 11.28
CA ALA A 36 -17.68 -9.20 9.88
C ALA A 36 -17.62 -8.01 8.90
N LEU A 37 -18.36 -6.93 9.18
CA LEU A 37 -18.40 -5.73 8.34
C LEU A 37 -17.06 -4.97 8.40
N SER A 38 -16.50 -4.81 9.60
CA SER A 38 -15.20 -4.17 9.83
C SER A 38 -14.06 -4.98 9.22
N SER A 39 -14.10 -6.32 9.33
CA SER A 39 -13.09 -7.23 8.78
C SER A 39 -12.98 -7.09 7.26
N VAL A 40 -14.14 -7.07 6.58
CA VAL A 40 -14.22 -6.90 5.12
C VAL A 40 -13.73 -5.50 4.70
N VAL A 41 -14.11 -4.45 5.40
CA VAL A 41 -13.67 -3.07 5.09
C VAL A 41 -12.16 -2.94 5.22
N VAL A 42 -11.56 -3.44 6.31
CA VAL A 42 -10.11 -3.43 6.53
C VAL A 42 -9.38 -4.23 5.44
N GLY A 43 -9.91 -5.41 5.09
CA GLY A 43 -9.37 -6.23 4.01
C GLY A 43 -9.39 -5.53 2.64
N ILE A 44 -10.51 -4.88 2.29
CA ILE A 44 -10.65 -4.13 1.02
C ILE A 44 -9.68 -2.94 1.00
N ILE A 45 -9.59 -2.18 2.09
CA ILE A 45 -8.66 -1.05 2.19
C ILE A 45 -7.21 -1.54 2.04
N GLY A 46 -6.84 -2.65 2.68
CA GLY A 46 -5.53 -3.28 2.55
C GLY A 46 -5.23 -3.69 1.11
N ALA A 47 -6.18 -4.33 0.42
CA ALA A 47 -6.05 -4.73 -0.97
C ALA A 47 -5.88 -3.53 -1.92
N LEU A 48 -6.67 -2.47 -1.74
CA LEU A 48 -6.54 -1.23 -2.51
C LEU A 48 -5.18 -0.56 -2.27
N ASN A 49 -4.73 -0.51 -1.01
CA ASN A 49 -3.43 0.05 -0.67
C ASN A 49 -2.27 -0.73 -1.33
N LEU A 50 -2.41 -2.06 -1.40
CA LEU A 50 -1.46 -2.94 -2.07
C LEU A 50 -1.39 -2.65 -3.58
N VAL A 51 -2.54 -2.49 -4.24
CA VAL A 51 -2.59 -2.14 -5.67
C VAL A 51 -1.90 -0.81 -5.93
N VAL A 52 -2.16 0.20 -5.08
CA VAL A 52 -1.49 1.52 -5.17
C VAL A 52 0.03 1.38 -4.96
N ALA A 53 0.46 0.54 -4.02
CA ALA A 53 1.88 0.26 -3.79
C ALA A 53 2.55 -0.45 -4.98
N LEU A 54 1.86 -1.39 -5.63
CA LEU A 54 2.34 -2.15 -6.79
C LEU A 54 2.51 -1.28 -8.03
N ILE A 55 1.64 -0.30 -8.23
CA ILE A 55 1.75 0.66 -9.33
C ILE A 55 3.03 1.52 -9.18
N ARG A 56 3.65 1.56 -7.98
CA ARG A 56 4.92 2.27 -7.67
C ARG A 56 4.94 3.73 -8.15
N PHE A 57 3.77 4.31 -8.36
CA PHE A 57 3.58 5.63 -8.91
C PHE A 57 2.55 6.33 -8.04
N CYS A 58 3.04 7.21 -7.16
CA CYS A 58 2.16 8.10 -6.41
C CYS A 58 2.14 9.45 -7.14
N PRO A 59 1.02 9.83 -7.79
CA PRO A 59 0.93 11.08 -8.53
C PRO A 59 1.16 12.30 -7.63
N LEU A 60 0.85 12.19 -6.34
CA LEU A 60 1.10 13.24 -5.35
C LEU A 60 2.60 13.52 -5.17
N TYR A 61 3.44 12.48 -5.10
CA TYR A 61 4.89 12.64 -5.00
C TYR A 61 5.51 13.15 -6.32
N ALA A 62 4.94 12.74 -7.46
CA ALA A 62 5.33 13.26 -8.76
C ALA A 62 5.00 14.76 -8.89
N VAL A 63 3.87 15.22 -8.34
CA VAL A 63 3.48 16.64 -8.29
C VAL A 63 4.30 17.41 -7.25
N ALA A 64 4.65 16.78 -6.12
CA ALA A 64 5.49 17.39 -5.07
C ALA A 64 6.99 17.42 -5.40
N GLY A 65 7.44 16.75 -6.47
CA GLY A 65 8.86 16.70 -6.86
C GLY A 65 9.77 15.93 -5.89
N ILE A 66 9.20 15.15 -4.97
CA ILE A 66 9.96 14.42 -3.94
C ILE A 66 10.27 13.03 -4.47
N ASN A 67 11.53 12.74 -4.77
CA ASN A 67 11.97 11.40 -5.18
C ASN A 67 12.56 10.66 -3.97
N THR A 68 11.88 9.60 -3.52
CA THR A 68 12.38 8.71 -2.45
C THR A 68 13.26 7.58 -3.00
N ASN A 69 13.42 7.51 -4.32
CA ASN A 69 14.34 6.56 -4.92
C ASN A 69 15.79 6.96 -4.59
N ALA A 70 16.50 6.11 -3.85
CA ALA A 70 17.87 6.34 -3.39
C ALA A 70 18.93 6.19 -4.51
N ILE A 71 18.50 6.01 -5.75
CA ILE A 71 19.36 5.91 -6.92
C ILE A 71 18.83 6.93 -7.92
N ASP A 72 19.37 8.14 -7.83
CA ASP A 72 19.20 9.25 -8.76
C ASP A 72 20.07 9.09 -10.03
#